data_AF-A0A7T7KHC7-F1
#
_entry.id   AF-A0A7T7KHC7-F1
#
_cell.length_a   1.000
_cell.length_b   1.000
_cell.length_c   1.000
_cell.angle_alpha   90.00
_cell.angle_beta   90.00
_cell.angle_gamma   90.00
#
_symmetry.space_group_name_H-M   'P 1'
#
loop_
_entity.id
_entity.type
_entity.pdbx_description
1 polymer ?
#
loop_
_entity_poly.entity_id
_entity_poly.type
_entity_poly.pdbx_seq_one_letter_code
_entity_poly.pdbx_strand_id
1 'polypeptide(L)'
;MVTIINYKERQKEDGTSFYVLEVHGGIEMVKSQATGQFYATSKKAYIPSTFDELTCNALIGTQMQGSITREECEPYEYTIKDTGEIITLFHRFVYTQEEQNNPYKESTQFETGIESYSRNGRAVEFA
;
A
#
# COMPACT_ATOMS: atom_id res chain seq x y z
N MET A 1 -6.15 10.54 5.35
CA MET A 1 -5.89 9.86 6.64
C MET A 1 -6.59 8.51 6.64
N VAL A 2 -5.93 7.47 7.12
CA VAL A 2 -6.50 6.14 7.35
C VAL A 2 -6.30 5.75 8.82
N THR A 3 -7.17 4.89 9.34
CA THR A 3 -7.10 4.41 10.74
C THR A 3 -6.84 2.92 10.76
N ILE A 4 -5.97 2.45 11.67
CA ILE A 4 -5.78 1.03 11.94
C ILE A 4 -6.97 0.53 12.76
N ILE A 5 -7.71 -0.44 12.24
CA ILE A 5 -8.92 -0.97 12.88
C ILE A 5 -8.75 -2.38 13.40
N ASN A 6 -7.79 -3.14 12.88
CA ASN A 6 -7.50 -4.51 13.31
C ASN A 6 -6.12 -4.95 12.79
N TYR A 7 -5.71 -6.17 13.15
CA TYR A 7 -4.59 -6.87 12.52
C TYR A 7 -4.93 -8.35 12.28
N LYS A 8 -4.18 -9.00 11.40
CA LYS A 8 -4.31 -10.45 11.11
C LYS A 8 -2.94 -11.08 10.99
N GLU A 9 -2.78 -12.26 11.57
CA GLU A 9 -1.62 -13.10 11.31
C GLU A 9 -1.75 -13.76 9.94
N ARG A 10 -0.64 -13.82 9.21
CA ARG A 10 -0.50 -14.52 7.93
C ARG A 10 0.75 -15.37 7.98
N GLN A 11 0.68 -16.57 7.42
CA GLN A 11 1.85 -17.43 7.22
C GLN A 11 2.44 -17.18 5.84
N LYS A 12 3.77 -17.14 5.78
CA LYS A 12 4.54 -17.17 4.55
C LYS A 12 4.77 -18.62 4.10
N GLU A 13 5.19 -18.77 2.86
CA GLU A 13 5.57 -20.06 2.28
C GLU A 13 6.74 -20.73 3.01
N ASP A 14 7.62 -19.94 3.63
CA ASP A 14 8.76 -20.42 4.42
C ASP A 14 8.38 -20.93 5.83
N GLY A 15 7.09 -20.88 6.18
CA GLY A 15 6.56 -21.31 7.49
C GLY A 15 6.64 -20.25 8.58
N THR A 16 7.19 -19.07 8.32
CA THR A 16 7.20 -17.95 9.27
C THR A 16 5.89 -17.16 9.22
N SER A 17 5.45 -16.67 10.37
CA SER A 17 4.29 -15.79 10.47
C SER A 17 4.68 -14.32 10.41
N PHE A 18 3.78 -13.48 9.88
CA PHE A 18 3.86 -12.02 9.95
C PHE A 18 2.47 -11.44 10.14
N TYR A 19 2.41 -10.22 10.66
CA TYR A 19 1.14 -9.53 10.87
C TYR A 19 0.84 -8.55 9.74
N VAL A 20 -0.45 -8.37 9.47
CA VAL A 20 -0.97 -7.46 8.47
C VAL A 20 -2.00 -6.58 9.14
N LEU A 21 -1.81 -5.27 9.08
CA LEU A 21 -2.70 -4.27 9.63
C LEU A 21 -3.90 -4.10 8.70
N GLU A 22 -5.11 -4.21 9.24
CA GLU A 22 -6.34 -3.82 8.56
C GLU A 22 -6.56 -2.32 8.80
N VAL A 23 -6.52 -1.55 7.73
CA VAL A 23 -6.79 -0.11 7.78
C VAL A 23 -8.08 0.20 7.05
N HIS A 24 -8.79 1.23 7.51
CA HIS A 24 -9.89 1.80 6.78
C HIS A 24 -9.68 3.28 6.47
N GLY A 25 -10.22 3.71 5.33
CA GLY A 25 -10.34 5.11 5.00
C GLY A 25 -11.52 5.74 5.74
N GLY A 26 -11.70 7.05 5.55
CA GLY A 26 -12.88 7.76 6.03
C GLY A 26 -14.21 7.15 5.56
N ILE A 27 -15.30 7.70 6.10
CA ILE A 27 -16.67 7.24 5.80
C ILE A 27 -17.04 7.61 4.35
N GLU A 28 -17.62 6.65 3.64
CA GLU A 28 -18.23 6.82 2.32
C GLU A 28 -19.72 6.46 2.42
N MET A 29 -20.59 7.27 1.81
CA MET A 29 -22.04 7.03 1.82
C MET A 29 -22.45 6.37 0.51
N VAL A 30 -22.99 5.16 0.58
CA VAL A 30 -23.46 4.41 -0.59
C VAL A 30 -24.98 4.28 -0.54
N LYS A 31 -25.65 4.61 -1.65
CA LYS A 31 -27.10 4.47 -1.77
C LYS A 31 -27.47 3.05 -2.21
N SER A 32 -28.31 2.37 -1.44
CA SER A 32 -28.89 1.09 -1.83
C SER A 32 -29.80 1.27 -3.05
N GLN A 33 -29.56 0.47 -4.10
CA GLN A 33 -30.43 0.47 -5.28
C GLN A 33 -31.79 -0.16 -4.98
N ALA A 34 -31.88 -1.07 -4.01
CA ALA A 34 -33.11 -1.75 -3.65
C ALA A 34 -34.05 -0.88 -2.78
N THR A 35 -33.50 -0.19 -1.78
CA THR A 35 -34.29 0.56 -0.79
C THR A 35 -34.20 2.07 -0.94
N GLY A 36 -33.25 2.59 -1.74
CA GLY A 36 -32.99 4.02 -1.87
C GLY A 36 -32.33 4.68 -0.67
N GLN A 37 -32.04 3.94 0.40
CA GLN A 37 -31.42 4.45 1.63
C GLN A 37 -29.90 4.54 1.52
N PHE A 38 -29.29 5.50 2.21
CA PHE A 38 -27.84 5.62 2.30
C PHE A 38 -27.30 4.79 3.46
N TYR A 39 -26.21 4.06 3.21
CA TYR A 39 -25.45 3.32 4.21
C TYR A 39 -24.02 3.85 4.26
N ALA A 40 -23.53 4.08 5.48
CA ALA A 40 -22.14 4.39 5.71
C ALA A 40 -21.29 3.13 5.52
N THR A 41 -20.30 3.22 4.65
CA THR A 41 -19.28 2.19 4.43
C THR A 41 -17.89 2.82 4.53
N SER A 42 -16.86 1.98 4.57
CA SER A 42 -15.47 2.43 4.48
C SER A 42 -14.70 1.46 3.62
N LYS A 43 -13.81 1.99 2.79
CA LYS A 43 -12.84 1.16 2.05
C LYS A 43 -11.84 0.59 3.04
N LYS A 44 -11.46 -0.67 2.83
CA LYS A 44 -10.50 -1.38 3.67
C LYS A 44 -9.29 -1.78 2.84
N ALA A 45 -8.12 -1.71 3.44
CA ALA A 45 -6.88 -2.20 2.85
C ALA A 45 -6.06 -2.94 3.91
N TYR A 46 -5.10 -3.74 3.44
CA TYR A 46 -4.24 -4.56 4.26
C TYR A 46 -2.79 -4.14 4.04
N ILE A 47 -2.10 -3.77 5.12
CA ILE A 47 -0.70 -3.32 5.08
C ILE A 47 0.15 -4.34 5.82
N PRO A 48 1.08 -5.05 5.15
CA PRO A 48 1.99 -5.96 5.83
C PRO A 48 2.88 -5.18 6.80
N SER A 49 3.13 -5.74 7.97
CA SER A 49 3.98 -5.12 8.99
C SER A 49 5.07 -6.08 9.47
N THR A 50 6.13 -5.48 10.04
CA THR A 50 7.20 -6.20 10.73
C THR A 50 7.00 -6.22 12.24
N PHE A 51 5.81 -5.85 12.70
CA PHE A 51 5.49 -5.73 14.13
C PHE A 51 5.17 -7.09 14.73
N ASP A 52 5.35 -7.20 16.05
CA ASP A 52 4.83 -8.30 16.84
C ASP A 52 3.34 -8.06 17.20
N GLU A 53 2.72 -9.07 17.80
CA GLU A 53 1.30 -9.03 18.15
C GLU A 53 0.97 -7.88 19.11
N LEU A 54 1.79 -7.69 20.14
CA LEU A 54 1.58 -6.67 21.17
C LEU A 54 1.61 -5.26 20.56
N THR A 55 2.57 -4.98 19.68
CA THR A 55 2.65 -3.69 18.98
C THR A 55 1.45 -3.52 18.05
N CYS A 56 1.05 -4.55 17.29
CA CYS A 56 -0.13 -4.46 16.42
C CYS A 56 -1.40 -4.12 17.21
N ASN A 57 -1.58 -4.73 18.39
CA ASN A 57 -2.71 -4.46 19.27
C ASN A 57 -2.69 -3.01 19.78
N ALA A 58 -1.53 -2.53 20.23
CA ALA A 58 -1.36 -1.16 20.69
C ALA A 58 -1.61 -0.10 19.60
N LEU A 59 -1.43 -0.46 18.32
CA LEU A 59 -1.65 0.43 17.18
C LEU A 59 -3.12 0.54 16.75
N ILE A 60 -4.02 -0.31 17.25
CA ILE A 60 -5.45 -0.22 16.92
C ILE A 60 -6.01 1.13 17.39
N GLY A 61 -6.73 1.81 16.50
CA GLY A 61 -7.30 3.14 16.71
C GLY A 61 -6.36 4.30 16.34
N THR A 62 -5.09 4.03 16.05
CA THR A 62 -4.16 5.06 15.59
C THR A 62 -4.43 5.46 14.14
N GLN A 63 -4.15 6.72 13.81
CA GLN A 63 -4.33 7.30 12.49
C GLN A 63 -2.98 7.53 11.80
N MET A 64 -2.95 7.33 10.49
CA MET A 64 -1.76 7.52 9.65
C MET A 64 -2.11 8.28 8.36
N GLN A 65 -1.19 9.12 7.90
CA GLN A 65 -1.35 9.88 6.66
C GLN A 65 -1.46 8.94 5.47
N GLY A 66 -2.26 9.28 4.47
CA GLY A 66 -2.47 8.46 3.28
C GLY A 66 -3.94 8.22 2.99
N SER A 67 -4.19 7.48 1.91
CA SER A 67 -5.52 7.18 1.40
C SER A 67 -5.64 5.74 0.90
N ILE A 68 -6.86 5.25 0.75
CA ILE A 68 -7.12 3.95 0.15
C ILE A 68 -7.64 4.16 -1.27
N THR A 69 -6.87 3.69 -2.24
CA THR A 69 -7.17 3.81 -3.67
C THR A 69 -7.56 2.45 -4.23
N ARG A 70 -8.32 2.48 -5.33
CA ARG A 70 -8.67 1.29 -6.10
C ARG A 70 -7.63 1.13 -7.19
N GLU A 71 -6.93 0.00 -7.18
CA GLU A 71 -5.90 -0.34 -8.16
C GLU A 71 -6.40 -1.52 -9.01
N GLU A 72 -6.16 -1.46 -10.31
CA GLU A 72 -6.38 -2.60 -11.21
C GLU A 72 -5.38 -3.72 -10.91
N CYS A 73 -5.85 -4.96 -10.92
CA CYS A 73 -5.00 -6.12 -10.70
C CYS A 73 -5.49 -7.31 -11.53
N GLU A 74 -4.66 -8.34 -11.58
CA GLU A 74 -5.04 -9.60 -12.21
C GLU A 74 -6.37 -10.12 -11.65
N PRO A 75 -7.28 -10.62 -12.50
CA PRO A 75 -8.59 -11.07 -12.08
C PRO A 75 -8.47 -12.19 -11.04
N TYR A 76 -9.15 -12.04 -9.90
CA TYR A 76 -9.16 -13.05 -8.86
C TYR A 76 -10.58 -13.41 -8.43
N GLU A 77 -10.77 -14.68 -8.08
CA GLU A 77 -12.03 -15.17 -7.53
C GLU A 77 -12.14 -14.76 -6.06
N TYR A 78 -13.28 -14.14 -5.73
CA TYR A 78 -13.63 -13.75 -4.38
C TYR A 78 -14.97 -14.37 -4.01
N THR A 79 -14.97 -15.17 -2.95
CA THR A 79 -16.21 -15.70 -2.37
C THR A 79 -16.81 -14.68 -1.41
N ILE A 80 -18.01 -14.20 -1.72
CA ILE A 80 -18.78 -13.33 -0.82
C ILE A 80 -19.19 -14.17 0.40
N LYS A 81 -18.69 -13.80 1.59
CA LYS A 81 -18.88 -14.61 2.80
C LYS A 81 -20.35 -14.77 3.22
N ASP A 82 -21.18 -13.78 2.91
CA ASP A 82 -22.59 -13.78 3.31
C ASP A 82 -23.47 -14.62 2.39
N THR A 83 -23.15 -14.69 1.09
CA THR A 83 -23.98 -15.39 0.09
C THR A 83 -23.37 -16.68 -0.44
N GLY A 84 -22.05 -16.87 -0.29
CA GLY A 84 -21.32 -18.00 -0.87
C GLY A 84 -21.05 -17.89 -2.37
N GLU A 85 -21.45 -16.78 -3.01
CA GLU A 85 -21.24 -16.56 -4.43
C GLU A 85 -19.77 -16.26 -4.73
N ILE A 86 -19.23 -16.88 -5.77
CA ILE A 86 -17.88 -16.62 -6.28
C ILE A 86 -17.99 -15.55 -7.38
N ILE A 87 -17.38 -14.40 -7.15
CA ILE A 87 -17.32 -13.30 -8.12
C ILE A 87 -15.87 -13.09 -8.57
N THR A 88 -15.67 -12.69 -9.82
CA THR A 88 -14.36 -12.28 -10.31
C THR A 88 -14.17 -10.78 -10.10
N LEU A 89 -13.11 -10.40 -9.38
CA LEU A 89 -12.75 -9.02 -9.13
C LEU A 89 -11.50 -8.64 -9.94
N PHE A 90 -11.56 -7.49 -10.60
CA PHE A 90 -10.47 -6.92 -11.41
C PHE A 90 -9.72 -5.79 -10.70
N HIS A 91 -10.07 -5.54 -9.44
CA HIS A 91 -9.51 -4.44 -8.67
C HIS A 91 -9.35 -4.81 -7.21
N ARG A 92 -8.33 -4.22 -6.60
CA ARG A 92 -8.03 -4.33 -5.17
C ARG A 92 -7.95 -2.94 -4.53
N PHE A 93 -8.25 -2.88 -3.24
CA PHE A 93 -8.06 -1.67 -2.45
C PHE A 93 -6.68 -1.70 -1.83
N VAL A 94 -5.88 -0.67 -2.12
CA VAL A 94 -4.49 -0.56 -1.67
C VAL A 94 -4.31 0.75 -0.94
N TYR A 95 -3.51 0.70 0.11
CA TYR A 95 -3.08 1.90 0.81
C TYR A 95 -2.02 2.63 -0.03
N THR A 96 -2.22 3.93 -0.24
CA THR A 96 -1.27 4.82 -0.91
C THR A 96 -0.84 5.91 0.07
N GLN A 97 0.47 6.07 0.24
CA GLN A 97 1.01 7.22 0.96
C GLN A 97 0.74 8.47 0.14
N GLU A 98 0.17 9.50 0.77
CA GLU A 98 0.13 10.81 0.14
C GLU A 98 1.57 11.31 0.05
N GLU A 99 2.06 11.53 -1.17
CA GLU A 99 3.29 12.29 -1.35
C GLU A 99 3.05 13.67 -0.76
N GLN A 100 3.79 14.01 0.29
CA GLN A 100 3.95 15.39 0.66
C GLN A 100 4.54 16.06 -0.59
N ASN A 101 3.81 17.01 -1.20
CA ASN A 101 4.32 17.86 -2.26
C ASN A 101 5.58 18.53 -1.73
N ASN A 102 6.73 17.88 -1.91
CA ASN A 102 8.02 18.47 -1.64
C ASN A 102 8.26 19.41 -2.81
N PRO A 103 8.33 20.74 -2.64
CA PRO A 103 8.58 21.67 -3.74
C PRO A 103 9.94 21.46 -4.43
N TYR A 104 10.74 20.51 -3.95
CA TYR A 104 12.06 20.12 -4.47
C TYR A 104 12.05 18.78 -5.23
N LYS A 105 11.02 18.48 -6.02
CA LYS A 105 11.17 17.45 -7.09
C LYS A 105 11.89 18.11 -8.27
N GLU A 106 13.20 18.22 -8.12
CA GLU A 106 14.12 18.70 -9.16
C GLU A 106 14.15 17.66 -10.30
N SER A 107 13.88 18.12 -11.51
CA SER A 107 13.86 17.33 -12.74
C SER A 107 15.23 16.71 -12.98
N THR A 108 15.40 15.43 -12.69
CA THR A 108 16.60 14.71 -13.12
C THR A 108 16.39 14.06 -14.47
N GLN A 109 16.42 14.91 -15.50
CA GLN A 109 16.95 14.51 -16.80
C GLN A 109 18.46 14.32 -16.63
N PHE A 110 18.89 13.10 -16.31
CA PHE A 110 20.30 12.74 -16.39
C PHE A 110 20.65 12.56 -17.88
N GLU A 111 21.07 13.62 -18.56
CA GLU A 111 21.88 13.44 -19.77
C GLU A 111 23.26 12.97 -19.32
N THR A 112 23.66 11.77 -19.74
CA THR A 112 24.98 11.21 -19.45
C THR A 112 26.03 11.94 -20.29
N GLY A 113 26.49 13.09 -19.79
CA GLY A 113 27.71 13.74 -20.24
C GLY A 113 28.93 12.95 -19.75
N ILE A 114 29.50 12.12 -20.62
CA ILE A 114 30.64 11.22 -20.34
C ILE A 114 31.97 11.96 -20.02
N GLU A 115 32.04 13.28 -20.01
CA GLU A 115 33.33 14.01 -20.02
C GLU A 115 33.75 14.70 -18.70
N SER A 116 33.45 14.11 -17.54
CA SER A 116 33.80 14.69 -16.23
C SER A 116 34.76 13.84 -15.38
N TYR A 117 35.66 13.07 -15.99
CA TYR A 117 36.74 12.42 -15.26
C TYR A 117 38.07 13.15 -15.47
N SER A 118 38.56 13.73 -14.37
CA SER A 118 39.88 14.36 -14.23
C SER A 118 41.00 13.38 -14.63
N ARG A 119 41.69 13.68 -15.74
CA ARG A 119 42.89 12.94 -16.17
C ARG A 119 44.12 13.40 -15.39
N ASN A 120 44.20 13.08 -14.11
CA ASN A 120 45.45 13.24 -13.37
C ASN A 120 46.25 11.94 -13.46
N GLY A 121 47.26 11.97 -14.32
CA GLY A 121 47.96 10.80 -14.81
C GLY A 121 48.98 10.19 -13.85
N ARG A 122 49.31 8.93 -14.17
CA ARG A 122 50.62 8.33 -13.95
C ARG A 122 50.80 7.21 -14.98
N ALA A 123 51.52 7.50 -16.05
CA ALA A 123 52.02 6.45 -16.94
C ALA A 123 53.11 5.69 -16.18
N VAL A 124 52.89 4.40 -15.96
CA VAL A 124 53.96 3.45 -15.62
C VAL A 124 54.45 2.87 -16.94
N GLU A 125 55.61 3.33 -17.40
CA GLU A 125 56.37 2.68 -18.47
C GLU A 125 56.91 1.35 -17.93
N PHE A 126 56.66 0.27 -18.68
CA PHE A 126 57.35 -0.99 -18.52
C PHE A 126 58.55 -1.00 -19.47
N ALA A 127 59.75 -1.19 -18.92
CA ALA A 127 60.95 -1.60 -19.65
C ALA A 127 61.16 -3.10 -19.46
#